data_AF-A0AAW0W7G1-F1
#
_entry.id   AF-A0AAW0W7G1-F1
#
_cell.length_a   1.000
_cell.length_b   1.000
_cell.length_c   1.000
_cell.angle_alpha   90.00
_cell.angle_beta   90.00
_cell.angle_gamma   90.00
#
_symmetry.space_group_name_H-M   'P 1'
#
loop_
_entity.id
_entity.type
_entity.pdbx_description
1 polymer ?
#
loop_
_entity_poly.entity_id
_entity_poly.type
_entity_poly.pdbx_seq_one_letter_code
_entity_poly.pdbx_strand_id
1 'polypeptide(L)'
;MTTMETAKYALPIIYNDKKQQLILKGNIISEKLCKKWSIPVEFIIDSGANVSVLPIDFVKKARLLQQLRNKGKYVLSGSVPKSKTKIYGQISVKLQCKGNVNLEPCFIVMEEGTPFLLGMDILRECILDLSTPVPNLMVLMPSLWALEPTRHTTTTCEIAGHTIQCLIDTGCTHCFITLKAATKLRLQYEIPKEDELCRTIHGK
;
A
#
# COMPACT_ATOMS: atom_id res chain seq x y z
N MET A 1 20.38 -3.16 -22.46
CA MET A 1 20.44 -4.23 -21.45
C MET A 1 20.53 -3.56 -20.09
N THR A 2 19.39 -3.32 -19.44
CA THR A 2 19.33 -2.77 -18.08
C THR A 2 19.42 -3.94 -17.10
N THR A 3 20.40 -3.88 -16.21
CA THR A 3 20.57 -4.82 -15.10
C THR A 3 19.35 -4.71 -14.19
N MET A 4 18.46 -5.71 -14.20
CA MET A 4 17.54 -5.93 -13.09
C MET A 4 18.42 -6.09 -11.84
N GLU A 5 18.40 -5.12 -10.94
CA GLU A 5 18.85 -5.38 -9.57
C GLU A 5 18.06 -6.60 -9.08
N THR A 6 18.78 -7.68 -8.81
CA THR A 6 18.21 -8.92 -8.29
C THR A 6 17.46 -8.59 -7.02
N ALA A 7 16.15 -8.82 -7.01
CA ALA A 7 15.35 -8.65 -5.81
C ALA A 7 15.99 -9.40 -4.63
N LYS A 8 16.01 -8.76 -3.46
CA LYS A 8 16.75 -9.27 -2.30
C LYS A 8 15.98 -10.36 -1.56
N TYR A 9 14.66 -10.35 -1.65
CA TYR A 9 13.78 -11.23 -0.87
C TYR A 9 12.59 -11.73 -1.68
N ALA A 10 12.11 -12.94 -1.40
CA ALA A 10 10.81 -13.42 -1.84
C ALA A 10 9.81 -13.28 -0.67
N LEU A 11 8.77 -12.46 -0.85
CA LEU A 11 7.76 -12.23 0.18
C LEU A 11 6.56 -13.16 -0.01
N PRO A 12 6.24 -14.02 0.97
CA PRO A 12 5.10 -14.92 0.88
C PRO A 12 3.81 -14.13 1.11
N ILE A 13 3.15 -13.76 0.02
CA ILE A 13 1.89 -13.02 0.05
C ILE A 13 0.70 -13.97 -0.13
N ILE A 14 -0.42 -13.59 0.46
CA ILE A 14 -1.68 -14.35 0.45
C ILE A 14 -2.78 -13.41 -0.05
N TYR A 15 -3.71 -13.93 -0.83
CA TYR A 15 -4.93 -13.19 -1.15
C TYR A 15 -6.01 -13.49 -0.10
N ASN A 16 -6.59 -12.44 0.47
CA ASN A 16 -7.67 -12.56 1.44
C ASN A 16 -9.01 -12.31 0.74
N ASP A 17 -9.71 -13.39 0.38
CA ASP A 17 -11.00 -13.30 -0.35
C ASP A 17 -12.04 -12.43 0.35
N LYS A 18 -12.09 -12.49 1.69
CA LYS A 18 -13.07 -11.72 2.48
C LYS A 18 -12.83 -10.21 2.42
N LYS A 19 -11.56 -9.81 2.33
CA LYS A 19 -11.15 -8.39 2.23
C LYS A 19 -10.92 -7.95 0.79
N GLN A 20 -10.87 -8.89 -0.14
CA GLN A 20 -10.44 -8.71 -1.53
C GLN A 20 -9.09 -7.97 -1.66
N GLN A 21 -8.12 -8.36 -0.82
CA GLN A 21 -6.81 -7.69 -0.72
C GLN A 21 -5.66 -8.69 -0.65
N LEU A 22 -4.51 -8.28 -1.20
CA LEU A 22 -3.24 -8.96 -0.99
C LEU A 22 -2.69 -8.60 0.39
N ILE A 23 -2.27 -9.61 1.13
CA ILE A 23 -1.77 -9.45 2.48
C ILE A 23 -0.41 -10.13 2.67
N LEU A 24 0.41 -9.52 3.53
CA LEU A 24 1.62 -10.12 4.07
C LEU A 24 1.45 -10.29 5.58
N LYS A 25 1.64 -11.52 6.06
CA LYS A 25 1.66 -11.82 7.49
C LYS A 25 3.10 -11.85 7.99
N GLY A 26 3.33 -11.22 9.13
CA GLY A 26 4.64 -11.19 9.77
C GLY A 26 4.56 -10.85 11.24
N ASN A 27 5.73 -10.60 11.83
CA ASN A 27 5.86 -10.16 13.20
C ASN A 27 6.74 -8.91 13.26
N ILE A 28 6.25 -7.86 13.91
CA ILE A 28 7.12 -6.76 14.30
C ILE A 28 7.90 -7.20 15.53
N ILE A 29 9.23 -7.17 15.40
CA ILE A 29 10.17 -7.52 16.46
C ILE A 29 10.60 -6.23 17.16
N SER A 30 10.45 -6.21 18.47
CA SER A 30 10.98 -5.16 19.33
C SER A 30 11.92 -5.76 20.35
N GLU A 31 13.16 -5.29 20.35
CA GLU A 31 14.17 -5.64 21.33
C GLU A 31 14.32 -4.46 22.29
N LYS A 32 13.81 -4.64 23.51
CA LYS A 32 13.97 -3.67 24.59
C LYS A 32 14.29 -4.37 25.88
N LEU A 33 15.30 -3.86 26.60
CA LEU A 33 15.58 -4.23 27.99
C LEU A 33 15.67 -5.76 28.17
N CYS A 34 16.45 -6.42 27.31
CA CYS A 34 16.71 -7.87 27.33
C CYS A 34 15.47 -8.78 27.12
N LYS A 35 14.32 -8.22 26.71
CA LYS A 35 13.14 -9.01 26.30
C LYS A 35 12.88 -8.79 24.81
N LYS A 36 12.85 -9.88 24.05
CA LYS A 36 12.43 -9.90 22.65
C LYS A 36 10.92 -10.09 22.60
N TRP A 37 10.23 -9.11 22.03
CA TRP A 37 8.79 -9.18 21.78
C TRP A 37 8.57 -9.42 20.29
N SER A 38 7.61 -10.28 19.98
CA SER A 38 7.17 -10.59 18.62
C SER A 38 5.67 -10.34 18.57
N ILE A 39 5.26 -9.31 17.81
CA ILE A 39 3.86 -8.94 17.71
C ILE A 39 3.36 -9.29 16.31
N PRO A 40 2.38 -10.21 16.18
CA PRO A 40 1.87 -10.60 14.88
C PRO A 40 1.12 -9.43 14.23
N VAL A 41 1.34 -9.26 12.93
CA VAL A 41 0.75 -8.20 12.12
C VAL A 41 0.37 -8.72 10.74
N GLU A 42 -0.64 -8.09 10.14
CA GLU A 42 -1.09 -8.33 8.78
C GLU A 42 -1.04 -7.00 8.02
N PHE A 43 -0.17 -6.91 7.02
CA PHE A 43 -0.05 -5.75 6.16
C PHE A 43 -0.84 -5.96 4.88
N ILE A 44 -1.52 -4.92 4.42
CA ILE A 44 -2.03 -4.84 3.05
C ILE A 44 -0.87 -4.47 2.14
N ILE A 45 -0.76 -5.18 1.01
CA ILE A 45 0.21 -4.86 -0.04
C ILE A 45 -0.38 -3.74 -0.90
N ASP A 46 0.26 -2.58 -0.90
CA ASP A 46 -0.26 -1.38 -1.54
C ASP A 46 0.77 -0.76 -2.50
N SER A 47 0.65 -1.09 -3.79
CA SER A 47 1.49 -0.50 -4.85
C SER A 47 1.15 0.96 -5.18
N GLY A 48 -0.01 1.46 -4.70
CA GLY A 48 -0.39 2.87 -4.82
C GLY A 48 0.30 3.74 -3.76
N ALA A 49 0.62 3.15 -2.61
CA ALA A 49 1.36 3.81 -1.54
C ALA A 49 2.87 3.85 -1.81
N ASN A 50 3.46 5.05 -1.73
CA ASN A 50 4.92 5.21 -1.84
C ASN A 50 5.67 4.78 -0.58
N VAL A 51 4.99 4.77 0.57
CA VAL A 51 5.59 4.54 1.88
C VAL A 51 4.77 3.52 2.64
N SER A 52 5.45 2.71 3.44
CA SER A 52 4.81 1.78 4.36
C SER A 52 4.29 2.51 5.60
N VAL A 53 3.16 2.05 6.16
CA VAL A 53 2.41 2.77 7.20
C VAL A 53 2.07 1.88 8.39
N LEU A 54 2.17 2.46 9.59
CA LEU A 54 1.65 1.90 10.83
C LEU A 54 0.67 2.87 11.51
N PRO A 55 -0.40 2.37 12.15
CA PRO A 55 -1.26 3.24 12.95
C PRO A 55 -0.65 3.54 14.33
N ILE A 56 -0.91 4.74 14.84
CA ILE A 56 -0.36 5.22 16.11
C ILE A 56 -0.86 4.43 17.32
N ASP A 57 -2.08 3.88 17.28
CA ASP A 57 -2.60 3.06 18.38
C ASP A 57 -1.83 1.74 18.52
N PHE A 58 -1.42 1.13 17.40
CA PHE A 58 -0.49 0.01 17.41
C PHE A 58 0.86 0.40 18.03
N VAL A 59 1.45 1.52 17.58
CA VAL A 59 2.74 2.01 18.10
C VAL A 59 2.67 2.28 19.62
N LYS A 60 1.53 2.79 20.13
CA LYS A 60 1.27 2.93 21.57
C LYS A 60 1.21 1.57 22.27
N LYS A 61 0.37 0.65 21.78
CA LYS A 61 0.18 -0.71 22.35
C LYS A 61 1.49 -1.51 22.37
N ALA A 62 2.27 -1.42 21.30
CA ALA A 62 3.58 -2.05 21.15
C ALA A 62 4.69 -1.36 21.95
N ARG A 63 4.39 -0.25 22.66
CA ARG A 63 5.34 0.55 23.44
C ARG A 63 6.53 1.02 22.59
N LEU A 64 6.24 1.52 21.39
CA LEU A 64 7.21 1.95 20.39
C LEU A 64 7.32 3.47 20.25
N LEU A 65 6.50 4.25 20.96
CA LEU A 65 6.46 5.71 20.87
C LEU A 65 7.83 6.40 21.02
N GLN A 66 8.69 5.90 21.89
CA GLN A 66 10.04 6.46 22.10
C GLN A 66 10.98 6.32 20.90
N GLN A 67 10.66 5.44 19.93
CA GLN A 67 11.45 5.27 18.71
C GLN A 67 10.98 6.20 17.59
N LEU A 68 9.92 6.96 17.81
CA LEU A 68 9.32 7.86 16.82
C LEU A 68 10.26 9.04 16.54
N ARG A 69 10.62 9.22 15.26
CA ARG A 69 11.51 10.27 14.76
C ARG A 69 10.77 11.20 13.79
N ASN A 70 11.37 12.35 13.46
CA ASN A 70 10.92 13.27 12.41
C ASN A 70 9.44 13.72 12.52
N LYS A 71 8.99 14.04 13.74
CA LYS A 71 7.62 14.50 13.98
C LYS A 71 7.33 15.79 13.19
N GLY A 72 6.18 15.84 12.52
CA GLY A 72 5.67 17.04 11.83
C GLY A 72 6.34 17.38 10.49
N LYS A 73 7.20 16.51 9.93
CA LYS A 73 7.92 16.77 8.67
C LYS A 73 7.26 16.19 7.40
N TYR A 74 6.16 15.46 7.55
CA TYR A 74 5.53 14.73 6.44
C TYR A 74 4.17 15.33 6.11
N VAL A 75 3.86 15.37 4.83
CA VAL A 75 2.56 15.79 4.29
C VAL A 75 2.09 14.69 3.35
N LEU A 76 0.82 14.28 3.47
CA LEU A 76 0.23 13.34 2.53
C LEU A 76 0.02 14.01 1.18
N SER A 77 0.44 13.34 0.12
CA SER A 77 -0.01 13.59 -1.23
C SER A 77 -1.05 12.53 -1.61
N GLY A 78 -2.23 12.94 -2.09
CA GLY A 78 -3.28 12.01 -2.51
C GLY A 78 -4.71 12.56 -2.32
N SER A 79 -5.68 11.70 -2.62
CA SER A 79 -7.13 11.98 -2.54
C SER A 79 -7.68 12.03 -1.11
N VAL A 80 -6.83 11.85 -0.09
CA VAL A 80 -7.22 11.93 1.32
C VAL A 80 -7.57 13.38 1.65
N PRO A 81 -8.72 13.67 2.29
CA PRO A 81 -9.06 15.03 2.72
C PRO A 81 -7.93 15.60 3.58
N LYS A 82 -7.24 16.62 3.05
CA LYS A 82 -6.05 17.25 3.67
C LYS A 82 -6.28 17.76 5.10
N SER A 83 -7.53 17.90 5.52
CA SER A 83 -7.94 18.47 6.80
C SER A 83 -8.14 17.48 7.95
N LYS A 84 -8.02 16.15 7.74
CA LYS A 84 -8.33 15.18 8.80
C LYS A 84 -7.18 14.26 9.22
N THR A 85 -6.28 13.89 8.32
CA THR A 85 -5.30 12.84 8.65
C THR A 85 -4.02 13.37 9.28
N LYS A 86 -3.68 12.83 10.46
CA LYS A 86 -2.47 13.20 11.22
C LYS A 86 -1.33 12.22 10.98
N ILE A 87 -0.15 12.75 10.66
CA ILE A 87 1.12 12.01 10.68
C ILE A 87 1.90 12.36 11.93
N TYR A 88 2.31 11.35 12.68
CA TYR A 88 3.02 11.50 13.96
C TYR A 88 4.54 11.50 13.80
N GLY A 89 5.07 10.88 12.74
CA GLY A 89 6.49 10.78 12.45
C GLY A 89 6.81 9.47 11.72
N GLN A 90 8.03 8.98 11.88
CA GLN A 90 8.46 7.69 11.33
C GLN A 90 9.13 6.80 12.37
N ILE A 91 9.12 5.49 12.13
CA ILE A 91 9.79 4.50 12.97
C ILE A 91 10.43 3.42 12.10
N SER A 92 11.65 3.00 12.46
CA SER A 92 12.32 1.84 11.86
C SER A 92 12.24 0.68 12.82
N VAL A 93 11.61 -0.42 12.40
CA VAL A 93 11.48 -1.65 13.20
C VAL A 93 11.73 -2.88 12.34
N LYS A 94 12.22 -3.95 12.95
CA LYS A 94 12.39 -5.24 12.28
C LYS A 94 11.05 -5.88 12.04
N LEU A 95 10.80 -6.30 10.81
CA LEU A 95 9.65 -7.10 10.39
C LEU A 95 10.14 -8.48 9.97
N GLN A 96 9.78 -9.50 10.74
CA GLN A 96 10.05 -10.89 10.41
C GLN A 96 8.84 -11.51 9.70
N CYS A 97 9.01 -11.85 8.44
CA CYS A 97 8.01 -12.52 7.62
C CYS A 97 8.19 -14.05 7.67
N LYS A 98 7.21 -14.78 7.14
CA LYS A 98 7.35 -16.23 6.92
C LYS A 98 8.54 -16.51 5.99
N GLY A 99 9.19 -17.67 6.16
CA GLY A 99 10.38 -18.05 5.38
C GLY A 99 11.68 -17.40 5.86
N ASN A 100 11.73 -16.92 7.11
CA ASN A 100 12.90 -16.25 7.72
C ASN A 100 13.37 -14.98 6.99
N VAL A 101 12.49 -14.36 6.19
CA VAL A 101 12.75 -13.06 5.60
C VAL A 101 12.65 -11.99 6.70
N ASN A 102 13.72 -11.24 6.90
CA ASN A 102 13.77 -10.13 7.84
C ASN A 102 13.91 -8.83 7.06
N LEU A 103 12.95 -7.93 7.22
CA LEU A 103 12.95 -6.60 6.64
C LEU A 103 13.18 -5.57 7.76
N GLU A 104 13.78 -4.44 7.42
CA GLU A 104 13.91 -3.30 8.35
C GLU A 104 13.23 -2.04 7.78
N PRO A 105 11.90 -2.10 7.55
CA PRO A 105 11.16 -0.99 6.98
C PRO A 105 11.20 0.27 7.85
N CYS A 106 11.16 1.42 7.19
CA CYS A 106 10.93 2.71 7.81
C CYS A 106 9.46 3.11 7.62
N PHE A 107 8.64 2.83 8.62
CA PHE A 107 7.21 3.11 8.57
C PHE A 107 6.90 4.56 8.90
N ILE A 108 5.98 5.16 8.14
CA ILE A 108 5.30 6.38 8.54
C ILE A 108 4.21 6.02 9.56
N VAL A 109 4.15 6.75 10.67
CA VAL A 109 3.17 6.53 11.73
C VAL A 109 2.02 7.50 11.57
N MET A 110 0.82 6.97 11.32
CA MET A 110 -0.39 7.73 11.02
C MET A 110 -1.44 7.58 12.12
N GLU A 111 -2.57 8.27 11.97
CA GLU A 111 -3.66 8.27 12.95
C GLU A 111 -4.28 6.90 13.24
N GLU A 112 -5.06 6.85 14.31
CA GLU A 112 -5.73 5.63 14.76
C GLU A 112 -6.72 5.13 13.70
N GLY A 113 -6.82 3.82 13.53
CA GLY A 113 -7.68 3.21 12.50
C GLY A 113 -7.07 3.16 11.09
N THR A 114 -5.90 3.78 10.86
CA THR A 114 -5.17 3.60 9.60
C THR A 114 -4.79 2.13 9.42
N PRO A 115 -4.98 1.52 8.24
CA PRO A 115 -4.53 0.15 7.99
C PRO A 115 -3.00 0.03 8.07
N PHE A 116 -2.52 -1.18 8.34
CA PHE A 116 -1.11 -1.53 8.19
C PHE A 116 -0.85 -1.68 6.69
N LEU A 117 0.01 -0.82 6.13
CA LEU A 117 0.30 -0.82 4.69
C LEU A 117 1.78 -1.12 4.45
N LEU A 118 2.06 -1.96 3.46
CA LEU A 118 3.38 -2.15 2.89
C LEU A 118 3.41 -1.49 1.51
N GLY A 119 4.14 -0.38 1.42
CA GLY A 119 4.22 0.45 0.23
C GLY A 119 5.40 0.10 -0.67
N MET A 120 5.52 0.87 -1.76
CA MET A 120 6.57 0.70 -2.77
C MET A 120 7.99 0.90 -2.24
N ASP A 121 8.18 1.57 -1.09
CA ASP A 121 9.46 1.65 -0.38
C ASP A 121 10.04 0.28 -0.03
N ILE A 122 9.18 -0.72 0.24
CA ILE A 122 9.60 -2.09 0.52
C ILE A 122 9.37 -3.02 -0.67
N LEU A 123 8.26 -2.85 -1.39
CA LEU A 123 7.90 -3.76 -2.49
C LEU A 123 8.94 -3.76 -3.61
N ARG A 124 9.66 -2.65 -3.82
CA ARG A 124 10.74 -2.56 -4.82
C ARG A 124 11.95 -3.44 -4.51
N GLU A 125 12.16 -3.81 -3.25
CA GLU A 125 13.28 -4.66 -2.85
C GLU A 125 12.94 -6.16 -2.87
N CYS A 126 11.70 -6.50 -3.25
CA CYS A 126 11.14 -7.83 -3.04
C CYS A 126 10.50 -8.41 -4.31
N ILE A 127 10.66 -9.71 -4.53
CA ILE A 127 9.75 -10.50 -5.36
C ILE A 127 8.54 -10.88 -4.51
N LEU A 128 7.35 -10.66 -5.05
CA LEU A 128 6.12 -11.12 -4.41
C LEU A 128 5.87 -12.57 -4.81
N ASP A 129 5.93 -13.47 -3.82
CA ASP A 129 5.66 -14.89 -3.98
C ASP A 129 4.20 -15.18 -3.59
N LEU A 130 3.37 -15.37 -4.63
CA LEU A 130 1.96 -15.74 -4.46
C LEU A 130 1.85 -17.24 -4.22
N SER A 131 1.74 -17.61 -2.95
CA SER A 131 1.54 -19.01 -2.55
C SER A 131 0.23 -19.65 -3.05
N THR A 132 -0.74 -18.83 -3.48
CA THR A 132 -1.98 -19.26 -4.13
C THR A 132 -2.17 -18.49 -5.43
N PRO A 133 -2.43 -19.17 -6.57
CA PRO A 133 -2.76 -18.50 -7.81
C PRO A 133 -4.07 -17.72 -7.62
N VAL A 134 -3.98 -16.40 -7.73
CA VAL A 134 -5.14 -15.51 -7.68
C VAL A 134 -5.65 -15.32 -9.11
N PRO A 135 -6.89 -15.72 -9.42
CA PRO A 135 -7.47 -15.46 -10.73
C PRO A 135 -7.39 -13.95 -11.04
N ASN A 136 -6.94 -13.60 -12.26
CA ASN A 136 -6.78 -12.23 -12.75
C ASN A 136 -5.62 -11.38 -12.19
N LEU A 137 -4.90 -11.82 -11.15
CA LEU A 137 -3.73 -11.07 -10.64
C LEU A 137 -2.44 -11.36 -11.44
N MET A 138 -2.38 -12.50 -12.13
CA MET A 138 -1.27 -12.89 -13.00
C MET A 138 -1.07 -11.94 -14.19
N VAL A 139 -2.08 -11.12 -14.54
CA VAL A 139 -1.99 -10.11 -15.61
C VAL A 139 -1.21 -8.87 -15.15
N LEU A 140 -1.11 -8.60 -13.83
CA LEU A 140 -0.50 -7.39 -13.27
C LEU A 140 0.96 -7.60 -12.81
N MET A 141 1.37 -8.84 -12.54
CA MET A 141 2.70 -9.16 -12.00
C MET A 141 3.86 -8.80 -12.94
N PRO A 142 3.80 -9.01 -14.27
CA PRO A 142 4.88 -8.59 -15.16
C PRO A 142 5.12 -7.08 -15.13
N SER A 143 4.06 -6.29 -14.97
CA SER A 143 4.15 -4.83 -14.90
C SER A 143 4.76 -4.35 -13.58
N LEU A 144 4.50 -5.02 -12.45
CA LEU A 144 5.12 -4.70 -11.16
C LEU A 144 6.62 -5.02 -11.13
N TRP A 145 7.06 -6.06 -11.83
CA TRP A 145 8.46 -6.49 -11.88
C TRP A 145 9.33 -5.73 -12.89
N ALA A 146 8.70 -5.07 -13.88
CA ALA A 146 9.40 -4.36 -14.95
C ALA A 146 9.60 -2.85 -14.69
N LEU A 147 9.27 -2.35 -13.50
CA LEU A 147 9.25 -0.92 -13.23
C LEU A 147 10.54 -0.41 -12.59
N GLU A 148 11.07 0.66 -13.17
CA GLU A 148 12.19 1.39 -12.60
C GLU A 148 11.86 1.91 -11.18
N PRO A 149 12.84 1.96 -10.26
CA PRO A 149 12.64 2.32 -8.85
C PRO A 149 12.12 3.73 -8.57
N THR A 150 11.72 4.51 -9.58
CA THR A 150 11.48 5.96 -9.44
C THR A 150 10.03 6.38 -9.62
N ARG A 151 9.11 5.51 -10.09
CA ARG A 151 7.73 5.93 -10.38
C ARG A 151 6.68 4.96 -9.86
N HIS A 152 5.49 5.53 -9.61
CA HIS A 152 4.28 4.79 -9.31
C HIS A 152 4.02 3.70 -10.36
N THR A 153 3.41 2.58 -9.97
CA THR A 153 3.03 1.52 -10.90
C THR A 153 1.89 2.02 -11.79
N THR A 154 2.18 2.54 -12.97
CA THR A 154 1.15 2.98 -13.91
C THR A 154 1.04 2.05 -15.10
N THR A 155 -0.17 1.82 -15.57
CA THR A 155 -0.46 1.14 -16.84
C THR A 155 -1.38 2.00 -17.69
N THR A 156 -1.58 1.61 -18.94
CA THR A 156 -2.62 2.19 -19.80
C THR A 156 -3.83 1.25 -19.87
N CYS A 157 -5.02 1.83 -19.89
CA CYS A 157 -6.27 1.10 -20.14
C CYS A 157 -7.16 1.91 -21.08
N GLU A 158 -8.15 1.25 -21.68
CA GLU A 158 -9.13 1.90 -22.54
C GLU A 158 -10.45 2.06 -21.79
N ILE A 159 -10.99 3.29 -21.77
CA ILE A 159 -12.32 3.59 -21.23
C ILE A 159 -13.07 4.42 -22.26
N ALA A 160 -14.24 3.94 -22.69
CA ALA A 160 -15.10 4.60 -23.68
C ALA A 160 -14.35 5.01 -24.97
N GLY A 161 -13.49 4.13 -25.50
CA GLY A 161 -12.73 4.40 -26.73
C GLY A 161 -11.49 5.28 -26.53
N HIS A 162 -11.16 5.66 -25.29
CA HIS A 162 -10.00 6.50 -24.98
C HIS A 162 -8.97 5.74 -24.16
N THR A 163 -7.72 5.77 -24.62
CA THR A 163 -6.58 5.29 -23.83
C THR A 163 -6.25 6.29 -22.72
N ILE A 164 -6.22 5.82 -21.49
CA ILE A 164 -5.86 6.59 -20.30
C ILE A 164 -4.72 5.92 -19.54
N GLN A 165 -3.89 6.73 -18.88
CA GLN A 165 -2.91 6.24 -17.93
C GLN A 165 -3.58 6.10 -16.55
N CYS A 166 -3.45 4.95 -15.92
CA CYS A 166 -4.02 4.64 -14.62
C CYS A 166 -2.94 4.13 -13.66
N LEU A 167 -3.16 4.36 -12.36
CA LEU A 167 -2.36 3.80 -11.29
C LEU A 167 -2.85 2.38 -11.00
N ILE A 168 -1.93 1.42 -10.95
CA ILE A 168 -2.17 0.10 -10.37
C ILE A 168 -1.96 0.24 -8.86
N ASP A 169 -3.07 0.15 -8.13
CA ASP A 169 -3.12 0.26 -6.67
C ASP A 169 -3.70 -1.04 -6.10
N THR A 170 -2.82 -1.93 -5.64
CA THR A 170 -3.21 -3.22 -5.05
C THR A 170 -3.83 -3.09 -3.66
N GLY A 171 -3.69 -1.94 -3.01
CA GLY A 171 -4.36 -1.64 -1.73
C GLY A 171 -5.83 -1.29 -1.92
N CYS A 172 -6.19 -0.87 -3.14
CA CYS A 172 -7.53 -0.44 -3.50
C CYS A 172 -8.44 -1.61 -3.88
N THR A 173 -9.66 -1.63 -3.34
CA THR A 173 -10.70 -2.61 -3.69
C THR A 173 -11.59 -2.17 -4.84
N HIS A 174 -11.51 -0.90 -5.25
CA HIS A 174 -12.33 -0.31 -6.29
C HIS A 174 -11.46 0.51 -7.24
N CYS A 175 -11.87 0.63 -8.50
CA CYS A 175 -11.22 1.53 -9.44
C CYS A 175 -11.81 2.93 -9.32
N PHE A 176 -10.94 3.93 -9.20
CA PHE A 176 -11.33 5.33 -9.10
C PHE A 176 -10.85 6.10 -10.33
N ILE A 177 -11.70 7.00 -10.82
CA ILE A 177 -11.34 8.00 -11.81
C ILE A 177 -11.67 9.39 -11.28
N THR A 178 -10.77 10.34 -11.52
CA THR A 178 -11.02 11.72 -11.10
C THR A 178 -12.21 12.30 -11.88
N LEU A 179 -13.00 13.18 -11.24
CA LEU A 179 -14.12 13.86 -11.91
C LEU A 179 -13.67 14.57 -13.19
N LYS A 180 -12.51 15.24 -13.12
CA LYS A 180 -11.90 15.92 -14.26
C LYS A 180 -11.65 14.96 -15.43
N ALA A 181 -11.20 13.74 -15.16
CA ALA A 181 -11.00 12.72 -16.18
C ALA A 181 -12.34 12.18 -16.70
N ALA A 182 -13.30 11.88 -15.82
CA ALA A 182 -14.65 11.43 -16.22
C ALA A 182 -15.36 12.44 -17.13
N THR A 183 -15.30 13.74 -16.81
CA THR A 183 -15.88 14.82 -17.64
C THR A 183 -15.19 14.90 -19.00
N LYS A 184 -13.85 14.79 -19.06
CA LYS A 184 -13.11 14.78 -20.34
C LYS A 184 -13.50 13.61 -21.24
N LEU A 185 -13.77 12.46 -20.63
CA LEU A 185 -14.21 11.24 -21.30
C LEU A 185 -15.72 11.21 -21.59
N ARG A 186 -16.46 12.27 -21.22
CA ARG A 186 -17.92 12.37 -21.39
C ARG A 186 -18.68 11.18 -20.77
N LEU A 187 -18.17 10.62 -19.68
CA LEU A 187 -18.83 9.54 -18.96
C LEU A 187 -20.10 10.06 -18.29
N GLN A 188 -21.16 9.24 -18.30
CA GLN A 188 -22.35 9.50 -17.49
C GLN A 188 -22.08 9.04 -16.05
N TYR A 189 -22.27 9.92 -15.08
CA TYR A 189 -22.06 9.61 -13.67
C TYR A 189 -23.15 10.25 -12.81
N GLU A 190 -23.52 9.58 -11.74
CA GLU A 190 -24.43 10.11 -10.74
C GLU A 190 -23.62 10.70 -9.57
N ILE A 191 -24.05 11.87 -9.09
CA ILE A 191 -23.50 12.48 -7.88
C ILE A 191 -24.47 12.12 -6.76
N PRO A 192 -24.14 11.14 -5.89
CA PRO A 192 -24.98 10.88 -4.72
C PRO A 192 -25.04 12.11 -3.81
N LYS A 193 -26.14 12.24 -3.07
CA LYS A 193 -26.36 13.35 -2.11
C LYS A 193 -25.20 13.41 -1.11
N GLU A 194 -24.91 14.62 -0.62
CA GLU A 194 -23.82 14.94 0.31
C GLU A 194 -23.80 13.99 1.52
N ASP A 195 -23.06 12.88 1.43
CA ASP A 195 -22.60 12.00 2.52
C ASP A 195 -21.87 10.76 1.97
N GLU A 196 -21.96 10.46 0.66
CA GLU A 196 -21.24 9.35 0.04
C GLU A 196 -19.89 9.80 -0.57
N LEU A 197 -18.78 9.32 0.00
CA LEU A 197 -17.41 9.59 -0.43
C LEU A 197 -17.04 8.97 -1.80
N CYS A 198 -17.88 8.10 -2.35
CA CYS A 198 -17.65 7.39 -3.61
C CYS A 198 -18.76 7.71 -4.60
N ARG A 199 -18.39 8.04 -5.85
CA ARG A 199 -19.35 8.30 -6.94
C ARG A 199 -19.37 7.09 -7.86
N THR A 200 -20.57 6.57 -8.15
CA THR A 200 -20.74 5.45 -9.06
C THR A 200 -20.84 5.95 -10.50
N ILE A 201 -20.02 5.39 -11.39
CA ILE A 201 -20.10 5.65 -12.83
C ILE A 201 -20.81 4.47 -13.48
N HIS A 202 -21.89 4.74 -14.20
CA HIS A 202 -22.60 3.72 -14.96
C HIS A 202 -22.08 3.74 -16.40
N GLY A 203 -21.60 2.60 -16.88
CA GLY A 203 -21.34 2.38 -18.30
C GLY A 203 -22.67 2.18 -19.04
N LYS A 204 -22.82 2.82 -20.20
CA LYS A 204 -23.77 2.39 -21.23
C LYS A 204 -23.03 1.59 -22.27
#